data_AF-A0A2E3V050-F1
#
_entry.id   AF-A0A2E3V050-F1
#
_cell.length_a   1.000
_cell.length_b   1.000
_cell.length_c   1.000
_cell.angle_alpha   90.00
_cell.angle_beta   90.00
_cell.angle_gamma   90.00
#
_symmetry.space_group_name_H-M   'P 1'
#
loop_
_entity.id
_entity.type
_entity.pdbx_description
1 polymer ?
#
loop_
_entity_poly.entity_id
_entity_poly.type
_entity_poly.pdbx_seq_one_letter_code
_entity_poly.pdbx_strand_id
1 'polypeptide(L)'
;MNLIDIISPKKHGKKRFTPSFFAKSIFVITVFIFCVFVFISTMLWQDDTELSVVLPTKTGEDVIIEVRNYLNNKKYISDSFQSENCGKLFNDGFFTAEYLLYGSWRVNSFHDRIRYFWRVDDDTLDVRKDYTFDYARRGISVSC
;
A
#
# COMPACT_ATOMS: atom_id res chain seq x y z
N MET A 1 67.51 49.31 -21.77
CA MET A 1 67.09 49.03 -20.37
C MET A 1 65.59 49.33 -20.27
N ASN A 2 64.70 48.41 -19.92
CA ASN A 2 64.96 47.16 -19.22
C ASN A 2 64.00 46.01 -19.58
N LEU A 3 64.60 44.97 -20.19
CA LEU A 3 64.19 43.56 -20.14
C LEU A 3 64.08 43.02 -18.69
N ILE A 4 64.48 43.80 -17.68
CA ILE A 4 64.40 43.45 -16.26
C ILE A 4 62.97 43.56 -15.71
N ASP A 5 62.05 44.30 -16.36
CA ASP A 5 60.65 44.37 -15.90
C ASP A 5 59.81 43.12 -16.21
N ILE A 6 60.32 42.22 -17.07
CA ILE A 6 59.74 40.88 -17.29
C ILE A 6 60.11 39.91 -16.14
N ILE A 7 61.14 40.25 -15.35
CA ILE A 7 61.65 39.43 -14.23
C ILE A 7 61.29 40.07 -12.89
N SER A 8 60.21 40.87 -12.83
CA SER A 8 59.66 41.28 -11.55
C SER A 8 58.57 40.28 -11.17
N PRO A 9 58.77 39.39 -10.17
CA PRO A 9 57.68 38.59 -9.67
C PRO A 9 56.73 39.55 -8.96
N LYS A 10 55.69 40.02 -9.68
CA LYS A 10 54.56 40.68 -9.03
C LYS A 10 54.02 39.67 -8.05
N LYS A 11 54.33 39.91 -6.78
CA LYS A 11 53.92 39.16 -5.60
C LYS A 11 52.42 39.37 -5.41
N HIS A 12 51.63 38.88 -6.35
CA HIS A 12 50.23 38.61 -6.16
C HIS A 12 50.11 37.10 -6.17
N GLY A 13 50.42 36.52 -5.01
CA GLY A 13 49.81 35.28 -4.59
C GLY A 13 48.31 35.54 -4.50
N LYS A 14 47.63 35.60 -5.65
CA LYS A 14 46.19 35.41 -5.72
C LYS A 14 45.99 34.02 -5.14
N LYS A 15 45.48 33.95 -3.91
CA LYS A 15 45.09 32.68 -3.28
C LYS A 15 44.21 31.98 -4.31
N ARG A 16 44.76 30.96 -4.99
CA ARG A 16 44.07 30.21 -6.07
C ARG A 16 42.75 29.60 -5.59
N PHE A 17 42.61 29.48 -4.27
CA PHE A 17 41.44 28.97 -3.59
C PHE A 17 40.96 30.01 -2.57
N THR A 18 40.02 30.86 -2.98
CA THR A 18 39.23 31.66 -2.05
C THR A 18 38.09 30.83 -1.47
N PRO A 19 37.54 31.18 -0.28
CA PRO A 19 36.37 30.50 0.29
C PRO A 19 35.19 30.42 -0.69
N SER A 20 35.06 31.41 -1.58
CA SER A 20 34.07 31.43 -2.67
C SER A 20 34.27 30.33 -3.72
N PHE A 21 35.50 29.87 -3.96
CA PHE A 21 35.77 28.75 -4.87
C PHE A 21 35.30 27.43 -4.26
N PHE A 22 35.56 27.21 -2.97
CA PHE A 22 35.06 26.04 -2.25
C PHE A 22 33.53 26.03 -2.16
N ALA A 23 32.89 27.16 -1.86
CA ALA A 23 31.44 27.27 -1.81
C ALA A 23 30.77 26.92 -3.15
N LYS A 24 31.31 27.42 -4.28
CA LYS A 24 30.81 27.10 -5.62
C LYS A 24 31.01 25.63 -5.98
N SER A 25 32.18 25.06 -5.65
CA SER A 25 32.48 23.66 -5.89
C SER A 25 31.53 22.74 -5.13
N ILE A 26 31.32 23.00 -3.84
CA ILE A 26 30.39 22.25 -2.99
C ILE A 26 28.96 22.35 -3.57
N PHE A 27 28.50 23.54 -3.93
CA PHE A 27 27.18 23.73 -4.52
C PHE A 27 26.98 22.87 -5.79
N VAL A 28 27.93 22.89 -6.72
CA VAL A 28 27.85 22.11 -7.96
C VAL A 28 27.86 20.61 -7.67
N ILE A 29 28.70 20.15 -6.75
CA ILE A 29 28.76 18.73 -6.35
C ILE A 29 27.42 18.30 -5.72
N THR A 30 26.83 19.11 -4.85
CA THR A 30 25.54 18.78 -4.21
C THR A 30 24.41 18.70 -5.23
N VAL A 31 24.35 19.65 -6.17
CA VAL A 31 23.35 19.61 -7.27
C VAL A 31 23.54 18.37 -8.12
N PHE A 32 24.79 18.03 -8.46
CA PHE A 32 25.09 16.83 -9.25
C PHE A 32 24.66 15.54 -8.53
N ILE A 33 24.98 15.40 -7.24
CA ILE A 33 24.57 14.25 -6.43
C ILE A 33 23.04 14.15 -6.38
N PHE A 34 22.34 15.28 -6.21
CA PHE A 34 20.88 15.31 -6.21
C PHE A 34 20.30 14.86 -7.56
N CYS A 35 20.84 15.34 -8.68
CA CYS A 35 20.41 14.90 -10.01
C CYS A 35 20.65 13.40 -10.23
N VAL A 36 21.81 12.88 -9.80
CA VAL A 36 22.12 11.44 -9.89
C VAL A 36 21.16 10.63 -9.02
N PHE A 37 20.87 11.08 -7.80
CA PHE A 37 19.90 10.44 -6.92
C PHE A 37 18.51 10.38 -7.56
N VAL A 38 17.99 11.51 -8.05
CA VAL A 38 16.69 11.55 -8.74
C VAL A 38 16.68 10.62 -9.94
N PHE A 39 17.73 10.62 -10.76
CA PHE A 39 17.85 9.75 -11.92
C PHE A 39 17.81 8.25 -11.56
N ILE A 40 18.62 7.84 -10.56
CA ILE A 40 18.65 6.45 -10.08
C ILE A 40 17.29 6.07 -9.49
N SER A 41 16.68 6.93 -8.67
CA SER A 41 15.35 6.68 -8.11
C SER A 41 14.30 6.52 -9.19
N THR A 42 14.32 7.34 -10.25
CA THR A 42 13.37 7.21 -11.36
C THR A 42 13.58 5.95 -12.19
N MET A 43 14.83 5.54 -12.41
CA MET A 43 15.14 4.31 -13.16
C MET A 43 14.77 3.05 -12.37
N LEU A 44 15.07 3.02 -11.07
CA LEU A 44 14.72 1.87 -10.21
C LEU A 44 13.21 1.74 -9.96
N TRP A 45 12.44 2.83 -10.09
CA TRP A 45 10.99 2.80 -9.90
C TRP A 45 10.22 2.46 -11.20
N GLN A 46 10.88 2.45 -12.36
CA GLN A 46 10.23 2.12 -13.65
C GLN A 46 10.01 0.63 -13.87
N ASP A 47 10.62 -0.23 -13.06
CA ASP A 47 10.20 -1.61 -12.94
C ASP A 47 8.91 -1.62 -12.12
N ASP A 48 7.83 -1.12 -12.75
CA ASP A 48 6.47 -1.41 -12.32
C ASP A 48 6.42 -2.93 -12.20
N THR A 49 6.29 -3.41 -10.95
CA THR A 49 6.09 -4.81 -10.68
C THR A 49 4.82 -5.22 -11.43
N GLU A 50 4.97 -5.79 -12.62
CA GLU A 50 3.87 -6.43 -13.33
C GLU A 50 3.48 -7.65 -12.49
N LEU A 51 2.58 -7.44 -11.53
CA LEU A 51 2.09 -8.57 -10.75
C LEU A 51 1.27 -9.44 -11.70
N SER A 52 1.67 -10.71 -11.78
CA SER A 52 0.96 -11.70 -12.59
C SER A 52 -0.48 -11.79 -12.10
N VAL A 53 -1.42 -11.44 -12.98
CA VAL A 53 -2.85 -11.61 -12.71
C VAL A 53 -3.14 -13.11 -12.60
N VAL A 54 -3.38 -13.56 -11.38
CA VAL A 54 -3.92 -14.91 -11.13
C VAL A 54 -5.38 -14.89 -11.58
N LEU A 55 -5.79 -15.84 -12.42
CA LEU A 55 -7.18 -15.98 -12.83
C LEU A 55 -7.96 -16.74 -11.74
N PRO A 56 -9.25 -16.41 -11.51
CA PRO A 56 -10.07 -17.12 -10.56
C PRO A 56 -10.27 -18.59 -10.98
N THR A 57 -10.04 -19.51 -10.05
CA THR A 57 -10.33 -20.93 -10.20
C THR A 57 -11.76 -21.25 -9.77
N LYS A 58 -12.31 -20.51 -8.81
CA LYS A 58 -13.68 -20.67 -8.31
C LYS A 58 -14.65 -19.70 -8.95
N THR A 59 -15.94 -19.93 -8.78
CA THR A 59 -16.97 -18.96 -9.17
C THR A 59 -17.37 -18.08 -7.99
N GLY A 60 -17.91 -16.89 -8.26
CA GLY A 60 -18.41 -16.01 -7.21
C GLY A 60 -19.53 -16.65 -6.38
N GLU A 61 -20.33 -17.53 -6.97
CA GLU A 61 -21.41 -18.25 -6.27
C GLU A 61 -20.86 -19.27 -5.27
N ASP A 62 -19.86 -20.07 -5.66
CA ASP A 62 -19.20 -21.05 -4.77
C ASP A 62 -18.63 -20.35 -3.53
N VAL A 63 -18.01 -19.19 -3.74
CA VAL A 63 -17.40 -18.39 -2.69
C VAL A 63 -18.45 -17.79 -1.76
N ILE A 64 -19.59 -17.34 -2.29
CA ILE A 64 -20.72 -16.84 -1.47
C ILE A 64 -21.31 -17.96 -0.62
N ILE A 65 -21.46 -19.16 -1.17
CA ILE A 65 -21.95 -20.33 -0.43
C ILE A 65 -21.01 -20.61 0.76
N GLU A 66 -19.70 -20.57 0.54
CA GLU A 66 -18.74 -20.83 1.61
C GLU A 66 -18.78 -19.76 2.71
N VAL A 67 -18.92 -18.48 2.35
CA VAL A 67 -19.11 -17.41 3.34
C VAL A 67 -20.39 -17.62 4.14
N ARG A 68 -21.48 -18.06 3.48
CA ARG A 68 -22.75 -18.36 4.16
C ARG A 68 -22.60 -19.53 5.13
N ASN A 69 -21.85 -20.58 4.75
CA ASN A 69 -21.52 -21.71 5.63
C ASN A 69 -20.67 -21.28 6.82
N TYR A 70 -19.63 -20.48 6.59
CA TYR A 70 -18.80 -19.89 7.64
C TYR A 70 -19.65 -19.09 8.63
N LEU A 71 -20.54 -18.21 8.15
CA LEU A 71 -21.42 -17.40 8.99
C LEU A 71 -22.42 -18.26 9.77
N ASN A 72 -22.97 -19.31 9.16
CA ASN A 72 -23.85 -20.26 9.83
C ASN A 72 -23.17 -21.03 10.97
N ASN A 73 -21.85 -21.17 10.95
CA ASN A 73 -21.10 -21.82 12.02
C ASN A 73 -20.57 -20.83 13.07
N LYS A 74 -20.50 -19.54 12.73
CA LYS A 74 -19.99 -18.50 13.60
C LYS A 74 -21.08 -17.94 14.51
N LYS A 75 -20.76 -17.84 15.80
CA LYS A 75 -21.65 -17.29 16.81
C LYS A 75 -21.17 -15.91 17.24
N TYR A 76 -22.11 -15.02 17.52
CA TYR A 76 -21.86 -13.74 18.17
C TYR A 76 -22.68 -13.64 19.46
N ILE A 77 -22.31 -12.71 20.34
CA ILE A 77 -23.08 -12.39 21.53
C ILE A 77 -23.98 -11.22 21.16
N SER A 78 -25.30 -11.42 21.24
CA SER A 78 -26.26 -10.37 20.95
C SER A 78 -26.42 -9.41 22.14
N ASP A 79 -27.13 -8.30 21.92
CA ASP A 79 -27.45 -7.31 22.96
C ASP A 79 -28.24 -7.91 24.13
N SER A 80 -28.91 -9.05 23.90
CA SER A 80 -29.61 -9.82 24.93
C SER A 80 -28.70 -10.76 25.74
N PHE A 81 -27.37 -10.69 25.54
CA PHE A 81 -26.36 -11.59 26.09
C PHE A 81 -26.55 -13.08 25.71
N GLN A 82 -27.32 -13.35 24.65
CA GLN A 82 -27.50 -14.69 24.12
C GLN A 82 -26.51 -14.96 22.98
N SER A 83 -26.12 -16.22 22.85
CA SER A 83 -25.28 -16.67 21.74
C SER A 83 -26.14 -16.94 20.53
N GLU A 84 -26.03 -16.09 19.52
CA GLU A 84 -26.81 -16.15 18.29
C GLU A 84 -25.91 -16.43 17.08
N ASN A 85 -26.51 -16.89 16.00
CA ASN A 85 -25.81 -17.32 14.80
C ASN A 85 -25.63 -16.14 13.83
N CYS A 86 -24.40 -15.87 13.40
CA CYS A 86 -24.11 -14.84 12.40
C CYS A 86 -24.88 -15.10 11.09
N GLY A 87 -25.05 -16.36 10.69
CA GLY A 87 -25.82 -16.70 9.51
C GLY A 87 -27.27 -16.21 9.55
N LYS A 88 -27.91 -16.18 10.73
CA LYS A 88 -29.27 -15.64 10.89
C LYS A 88 -29.33 -14.13 10.67
N LEU A 89 -28.29 -13.39 11.08
CA LEU A 89 -28.21 -11.94 10.88
C LEU A 89 -28.20 -11.55 9.40
N PHE A 90 -27.58 -12.39 8.56
CA PHE A 90 -27.38 -12.14 7.14
C PHE A 90 -28.25 -13.04 6.24
N ASN A 91 -29.23 -13.77 6.80
CA ASN A 91 -29.97 -14.81 6.08
C ASN A 91 -30.70 -14.27 4.83
N ASP A 92 -31.25 -13.07 4.94
CA ASP A 92 -31.93 -12.34 3.86
C ASP A 92 -31.03 -11.29 3.20
N GLY A 93 -29.76 -11.23 3.59
CA GLY A 93 -28.78 -10.28 3.08
C GLY A 93 -28.34 -10.63 1.66
N PHE A 94 -28.23 -9.63 0.81
CA PHE A 94 -27.62 -9.77 -0.52
C PHE A 94 -26.09 -9.81 -0.38
N PHE A 95 -25.49 -10.91 -0.84
CA PHE A 95 -24.04 -11.08 -0.89
C PHE A 95 -23.52 -10.69 -2.27
N THR A 96 -22.42 -9.96 -2.31
CA THR A 96 -21.70 -9.64 -3.55
C THR A 96 -20.28 -10.16 -3.44
N ALA A 97 -19.81 -10.92 -4.43
CA ALA A 97 -18.45 -11.41 -4.53
C ALA A 97 -17.67 -10.64 -5.61
N GLU A 98 -16.45 -10.28 -5.29
CA GLU A 98 -15.51 -9.60 -6.17
C GLU A 98 -14.16 -10.32 -6.09
N TYR A 99 -13.61 -10.71 -7.24
CA TYR A 99 -12.29 -11.31 -7.28
C TYR A 99 -11.22 -10.23 -7.20
N LEU A 100 -10.30 -10.37 -6.26
CA LEU A 100 -9.13 -9.52 -6.13
C LEU A 100 -7.98 -10.23 -6.82
N LEU A 101 -7.25 -9.48 -7.66
CA LEU A 101 -6.25 -9.94 -8.63
C LEU A 101 -5.01 -10.62 -7.99
N TYR A 102 -5.15 -11.54 -7.03
CA TYR A 102 -4.08 -12.22 -6.27
C TYR A 102 -4.55 -13.54 -5.63
N GLY A 103 -5.49 -14.27 -6.25
CA GLY A 103 -5.97 -15.53 -5.67
C GLY A 103 -6.88 -15.36 -4.45
N SER A 104 -7.52 -14.21 -4.28
CA SER A 104 -8.42 -13.96 -3.16
C SER A 104 -9.72 -13.31 -3.62
N TRP A 105 -10.82 -13.80 -3.10
CA TRP A 105 -12.11 -13.18 -3.24
C TRP A 105 -12.41 -12.26 -2.06
N ARG A 106 -13.16 -11.21 -2.33
CA ARG A 106 -13.82 -10.39 -1.33
C ARG A 106 -15.31 -10.53 -1.47
N VAL A 107 -15.95 -10.98 -0.40
CA VAL A 107 -17.40 -11.04 -0.29
C VAL A 107 -17.86 -9.97 0.66
N ASN A 108 -18.93 -9.28 0.32
CA ASN A 108 -19.57 -8.34 1.22
C ASN A 108 -21.06 -8.58 1.36
N SER A 109 -21.62 -8.12 2.48
CA SER A 109 -23.05 -8.09 2.75
C SER A 109 -23.37 -6.92 3.67
N PHE A 110 -24.63 -6.50 3.68
CA PHE A 110 -25.12 -5.43 4.54
C PHE A 110 -25.97 -5.97 5.68
N HIS A 111 -25.77 -5.39 6.87
CA HIS A 111 -26.64 -5.58 8.01
C HIS A 111 -26.75 -4.25 8.77
N ASP A 112 -27.97 -3.80 9.09
CA ASP A 112 -28.24 -2.52 9.79
C ASP A 112 -27.48 -1.31 9.23
N ARG A 113 -27.41 -1.22 7.89
CA ARG A 113 -26.70 -0.17 7.13
C ARG A 113 -25.18 -0.19 7.29
N ILE A 114 -24.62 -1.22 7.91
CA ILE A 114 -23.18 -1.49 8.01
C ILE A 114 -22.83 -2.53 6.96
N ARG A 115 -21.75 -2.28 6.21
CA ARG A 115 -21.22 -3.24 5.24
C ARG A 115 -20.14 -4.07 5.91
N TYR A 116 -20.32 -5.39 5.88
CA TYR A 116 -19.37 -6.37 6.38
C TYR A 116 -18.61 -6.97 5.20
N PHE A 117 -17.36 -7.33 5.43
CA PHE A 117 -16.47 -7.85 4.42
C PHE A 117 -15.78 -9.13 4.92
N TRP A 118 -15.68 -10.10 4.02
CA TRP A 118 -14.94 -11.33 4.22
C TRP A 118 -13.97 -11.54 3.06
N ARG A 119 -12.78 -12.04 3.38
CA ARG A 119 -11.85 -12.59 2.41
C ARG A 119 -12.04 -14.08 2.32
N VAL A 120 -12.02 -14.58 1.10
CA VAL A 120 -11.96 -16.01 0.82
C VAL A 120 -10.75 -16.26 -0.05
N ASP A 121 -9.99 -17.28 0.31
CA ASP A 121 -8.86 -17.75 -0.50
C ASP A 121 -9.41 -18.59 -1.68
N ASP A 122 -8.97 -18.32 -2.91
CA ASP A 122 -9.51 -18.98 -4.11
C ASP A 122 -9.13 -20.47 -4.19
N ASP A 123 -7.98 -20.84 -3.64
CA ASP A 123 -7.47 -22.21 -3.68
C ASP A 123 -8.08 -23.05 -2.55
N THR A 124 -8.03 -22.53 -1.32
CA THR A 124 -8.41 -23.27 -0.11
C THR A 124 -9.85 -23.06 0.34
N LEU A 125 -10.54 -22.04 -0.18
CA LEU A 125 -11.85 -21.57 0.28
C LEU A 125 -11.88 -21.17 1.77
N ASP A 126 -10.72 -20.89 2.37
CA ASP A 126 -10.66 -20.43 3.75
C ASP A 126 -11.26 -19.03 3.90
N VAL A 127 -12.25 -18.89 4.78
CA VAL A 127 -13.01 -17.64 4.98
C VAL A 127 -12.48 -16.91 6.21
N ARG A 128 -12.10 -15.64 6.02
CA ARG A 128 -11.64 -14.76 7.08
C ARG A 128 -12.37 -13.43 7.04
N LYS A 129 -12.54 -12.79 8.19
CA LYS A 129 -13.06 -11.43 8.25
C LYS A 129 -12.04 -10.47 7.64
N ASP A 130 -12.50 -9.59 6.74
CA ASP A 130 -11.65 -8.55 6.15
C ASP A 130 -11.71 -7.27 6.99
N TYR A 131 -10.61 -6.93 7.63
CA TYR A 131 -10.49 -5.72 8.46
C TYR A 131 -10.04 -4.49 7.67
N THR A 132 -9.73 -4.65 6.38
CA THR A 132 -9.15 -3.58 5.54
C THR A 132 -10.10 -2.39 5.38
N PHE A 133 -11.40 -2.57 5.61
CA PHE A 133 -12.42 -1.52 5.48
C PHE A 133 -13.17 -1.22 6.79
N ASP A 134 -12.68 -1.70 7.93
CA ASP A 134 -13.31 -1.53 9.25
C ASP A 134 -13.08 -0.12 9.85
N TYR A 135 -13.01 0.91 9.00
CA TYR A 135 -12.70 2.29 9.36
C TYR A 135 -13.92 3.06 9.91
N ALA A 136 -15.13 2.48 9.87
CA ALA A 136 -16.35 3.17 10.24
C ALA A 136 -17.03 2.53 11.45
N ARG A 137 -16.96 3.28 12.57
CA ARG A 137 -17.73 3.19 13.82
C ARG A 137 -17.18 2.33 14.96
N ARG A 138 -16.74 3.06 16.00
CA ARG A 138 -16.68 2.66 17.42
C ARG A 138 -18.07 2.34 18.03
N GLY A 139 -19.00 1.77 17.27
CA GLY A 139 -20.35 1.51 17.73
C GLY A 139 -21.00 0.40 16.93
N ILE A 140 -21.22 -0.73 17.59
CA ILE A 140 -22.09 -1.84 17.16
C ILE A 140 -21.64 -2.51 15.86
N SER A 141 -20.36 -2.86 15.75
CA SER A 141 -19.93 -3.88 14.78
C SER A 141 -20.17 -5.26 15.41
N VAL A 142 -21.00 -6.09 14.81
CA VAL A 142 -21.14 -7.48 15.27
C VAL A 142 -19.84 -8.22 14.92
N SER A 143 -19.32 -9.04 15.85
CA SER A 143 -18.11 -9.85 15.63
C SER A 143 -18.36 -11.08 14.73
N CYS A 144 -19.06 -10.86 13.62
CA CYS A 144 -19.09 -11.72 12.46
C CYS A 144 -17.98 -11.25 11.50
#